data_AF-J4KN53-F1
#
_entry.id   AF-J4KN53-F1
#
_cell.length_a   1.000
_cell.length_b   1.000
_cell.length_c   1.000
_cell.angle_alpha   90.00
_cell.angle_beta   90.00
_cell.angle_gamma   90.00
#
_symmetry.space_group_name_H-M   'P 1'
#
loop_
_entity.id
_entity.type
_entity.pdbx_description
1 polymer ?
#
loop_
_entity_poly.entity_id
_entity_poly.type
_entity_poly.pdbx_seq_one_letter_code
_entity_poly.pdbx_strand_id
1 'polypeptide(L)'
;MGFKVMPAGEQDAARSVAIEKLAYSRDPISSIIFPGPAGNDADAARENIMLQSLRADPESCLWIKVVDEDRIAQGLHGMVCFGMAYLWKSTPPPPTKKVWGPGSNPEACEQFFGGMTREWNERMGNKPHLYLKLLHTDPAYQRRGAASMVLQYFADEADKHGLESYLEASDEGRPLYEKFGYETVQVLVTDFSKWGGPDKVENCLMLRKPRPSSQ
;
A
#
# COMPACT_ATOMS: atom_id res chain seq x y z
N MET A 1 -7.50 0.99 -24.86
CA MET A 1 -6.99 0.97 -23.47
C MET A 1 -6.30 2.29 -23.16
N GLY A 2 -7.10 3.32 -22.87
CA GLY A 2 -6.60 4.61 -22.40
C GLY A 2 -6.47 4.59 -20.88
N PHE A 3 -5.38 4.02 -20.36
CA PHE A 3 -5.07 4.17 -18.93
C PHE A 3 -4.42 5.53 -18.67
N LYS A 4 -4.93 6.25 -17.67
CA LYS A 4 -4.43 7.57 -17.28
C LYS A 4 -4.15 7.63 -15.79
N VAL A 5 -2.95 8.10 -15.44
CA VAL A 5 -2.58 8.42 -14.05
C VAL A 5 -3.16 9.77 -13.67
N MET A 6 -3.77 9.86 -12.50
CA MET A 6 -4.35 11.10 -11.98
C MET A 6 -4.17 11.19 -10.47
N PRO A 7 -4.13 12.40 -9.89
CA PRO A 7 -4.34 12.58 -8.46
C PRO A 7 -5.68 11.96 -8.03
N ALA A 8 -5.68 11.33 -6.86
CA ALA A 8 -6.88 10.86 -6.18
C ALA A 8 -7.13 11.70 -4.92
N GLY A 9 -8.37 11.72 -4.46
CA GLY A 9 -8.79 12.48 -3.28
C GLY A 9 -9.83 11.74 -2.44
N GLU A 10 -10.43 12.44 -1.49
CA GLU A 10 -11.42 11.86 -0.56
C GLU A 10 -12.57 11.14 -1.29
N GLN A 11 -13.02 11.67 -2.42
CA GLN A 11 -14.08 11.08 -3.25
C GLN A 11 -13.73 9.70 -3.84
N ASP A 12 -12.45 9.33 -3.87
CA ASP A 12 -11.97 8.06 -4.40
C ASP A 12 -11.86 6.97 -3.32
N ALA A 13 -12.04 7.31 -2.03
CA ALA A 13 -11.80 6.41 -0.92
C ALA A 13 -12.68 5.16 -0.97
N ALA A 14 -14.00 5.31 -1.10
CA ALA A 14 -14.94 4.19 -1.19
C ALA A 14 -14.58 3.19 -2.31
N ARG A 15 -14.23 3.69 -3.51
CA ARG A 15 -13.82 2.82 -4.61
C ARG A 15 -12.45 2.19 -4.37
N SER A 16 -11.53 2.90 -3.73
CA SER A 16 -10.22 2.36 -3.36
C SER A 16 -10.38 1.15 -2.44
N VAL A 17 -11.19 1.27 -1.38
CA VAL A 17 -11.50 0.16 -0.46
C VAL A 17 -12.15 -1.01 -1.17
N ALA A 18 -13.08 -0.75 -2.10
CA ALA A 18 -13.71 -1.81 -2.89
C ALA A 18 -12.68 -2.58 -3.75
N ILE A 19 -11.69 -1.90 -4.33
CA ILE A 19 -10.61 -2.54 -5.09
C ILE A 19 -9.67 -3.29 -4.15
N GLU A 20 -9.27 -2.69 -3.02
CA GLU A 20 -8.40 -3.30 -2.00
C GLU A 20 -8.96 -4.65 -1.54
N LYS A 21 -10.25 -4.68 -1.19
CA LYS A 21 -10.96 -5.88 -0.76
C LYS A 21 -10.91 -6.99 -1.81
N LEU A 22 -11.15 -6.65 -3.08
CA LEU A 22 -11.08 -7.62 -4.17
C LEU A 22 -9.66 -8.11 -4.39
N ALA A 23 -8.67 -7.21 -4.41
CA ALA A 23 -7.28 -7.52 -4.64
C ALA A 23 -6.68 -8.43 -3.55
N TYR A 24 -7.03 -8.21 -2.28
CA TYR A 24 -6.48 -8.97 -1.14
C TYR A 24 -7.38 -10.12 -0.66
N SER A 25 -8.55 -10.32 -1.27
CA SER A 25 -9.46 -11.44 -0.91
C SER A 25 -8.86 -12.84 -1.08
N ARG A 26 -7.79 -12.97 -1.87
CA ARG A 26 -7.12 -14.25 -2.16
C ARG A 26 -5.93 -14.53 -1.22
N ASP A 27 -5.61 -13.60 -0.32
CA ASP A 27 -4.48 -13.74 0.57
C ASP A 27 -4.80 -14.77 1.68
N PRO A 28 -4.01 -15.87 1.80
CA PRO A 28 -4.25 -16.93 2.77
C PRO A 28 -4.23 -16.48 4.24
N ILE A 29 -3.66 -15.31 4.56
CA ILE A 29 -3.66 -14.79 5.94
C ILE A 29 -4.81 -13.82 6.23
N SER A 30 -5.55 -13.37 5.21
CA SER A 30 -6.60 -12.36 5.37
C SER A 30 -7.69 -12.82 6.35
N SER A 31 -8.12 -14.08 6.25
CA SER A 31 -9.09 -14.69 7.17
C SER A 31 -8.54 -14.98 8.57
N ILE A 32 -7.22 -14.86 8.78
CA ILE A 32 -6.56 -15.07 10.07
C ILE A 32 -6.40 -13.74 10.79
N ILE A 33 -5.94 -12.72 10.07
CA ILE A 33 -5.71 -11.37 10.56
C ILE A 33 -7.05 -10.64 10.74
N PHE A 34 -8.03 -10.92 9.88
CA PHE A 34 -9.37 -10.34 9.91
C PHE A 34 -10.46 -11.44 9.88
N PRO A 35 -10.60 -12.26 10.94
CA PRO A 35 -11.47 -13.45 10.97
C PRO A 35 -12.97 -13.15 11.17
N GLY A 36 -13.32 -11.98 11.70
CA GLY A 36 -14.71 -11.63 11.93
C GLY A 36 -15.45 -11.44 10.60
N PRO A 37 -16.80 -11.49 10.58
CA PRO A 37 -17.50 -10.85 9.48
C PRO A 37 -16.97 -9.42 9.44
N ALA A 38 -16.48 -9.00 8.26
CA ALA A 38 -16.41 -7.58 7.97
C ALA A 38 -17.82 -7.07 8.29
N GLY A 39 -17.99 -6.39 9.44
CA GLY A 39 -19.31 -5.90 9.83
C GLY A 39 -19.89 -5.11 8.66
N ASN A 40 -21.20 -4.87 8.64
CA ASN A 40 -21.80 -4.06 7.58
C ASN A 40 -21.07 -2.69 7.40
N ASP A 41 -20.32 -2.25 8.41
CA ASP A 41 -19.54 -1.01 8.45
C ASP A 41 -18.01 -1.19 8.23
N ALA A 42 -17.48 -2.38 7.91
CA ALA A 42 -16.02 -2.58 7.80
C ALA A 42 -15.40 -1.79 6.64
N ASP A 43 -16.08 -1.75 5.49
CA ASP A 43 -15.63 -0.97 4.33
C ASP A 43 -15.68 0.54 4.67
N ALA A 44 -16.72 0.99 5.39
CA ALA A 44 -16.84 2.37 5.88
C ALA A 44 -15.78 2.72 6.94
N ALA A 45 -15.45 1.79 7.84
CA ALA A 45 -14.37 1.96 8.81
C ALA A 45 -13.01 2.06 8.12
N ARG A 46 -12.76 1.24 7.09
CA ARG A 46 -11.54 1.30 6.28
C ARG A 46 -11.44 2.61 5.51
N GLU A 47 -12.54 3.07 4.91
CA GLU A 47 -12.64 4.38 4.26
C GLU A 47 -12.31 5.50 5.24
N ASN A 48 -12.90 5.50 6.43
CA ASN A 48 -12.61 6.49 7.47
C ASN A 48 -11.12 6.49 7.89
N ILE A 49 -10.49 5.33 8.01
CA ILE A 49 -9.04 5.23 8.31
C ILE A 49 -8.21 5.85 7.19
N MET A 50 -8.56 5.59 5.92
CA MET A 50 -7.89 6.19 4.77
C MET A 50 -8.06 7.73 4.77
N LEU A 51 -9.28 8.22 4.96
CA LEU A 51 -9.57 9.66 5.02
C LEU A 51 -8.84 10.34 6.19
N GLN A 52 -8.80 9.72 7.36
CA GLN A 52 -8.01 10.21 8.51
C GLN A 52 -6.53 10.30 8.17
N SER A 53 -5.99 9.29 7.48
CA SER A 53 -4.58 9.26 7.06
C SER A 53 -4.26 10.40 6.08
N LEU A 54 -5.16 10.69 5.14
CA LEU A 54 -5.01 11.81 4.20
C LEU A 54 -5.10 13.17 4.91
N ARG A 55 -6.09 13.34 5.80
CA ARG A 55 -6.33 14.59 6.52
C ARG A 55 -5.28 14.90 7.59
N ALA A 56 -4.65 13.88 8.16
CA ALA A 56 -3.63 14.05 9.20
C ALA A 56 -2.31 14.61 8.66
N ASP A 57 -1.99 14.37 7.38
CA ASP A 57 -0.75 14.80 6.74
C ASP A 57 -0.98 15.11 5.24
N PRO A 58 -1.81 16.11 4.91
CA PRO A 58 -2.23 16.36 3.52
C PRO A 58 -1.09 16.82 2.61
N GLU A 59 0.01 17.33 3.19
CA GLU A 59 1.18 17.79 2.44
C GLU A 59 2.11 16.63 2.04
N SER A 60 2.17 15.57 2.85
CA SER A 60 3.04 14.41 2.59
C SER A 60 2.26 13.21 2.03
N CYS A 61 0.97 13.07 2.35
CA CYS A 61 0.14 11.93 1.95
C CYS A 61 -0.33 12.08 0.50
N LEU A 62 0.27 11.29 -0.39
CA LEU A 62 -0.02 11.29 -1.83
C LEU A 62 -0.94 10.14 -2.20
N TRP A 63 -2.09 10.46 -2.79
CA TRP A 63 -3.03 9.50 -3.35
C TRP A 63 -3.03 9.59 -4.87
N ILE A 64 -2.81 8.46 -5.53
CA ILE A 64 -2.71 8.37 -6.99
C ILE A 64 -3.62 7.25 -7.48
N LYS A 65 -4.33 7.51 -8.57
CA LYS A 65 -5.18 6.52 -9.23
C LYS A 65 -4.80 6.35 -10.69
N VAL A 66 -5.14 5.18 -11.22
CA VAL A 66 -5.25 4.95 -12.67
C VAL A 66 -6.71 4.76 -13.01
N VAL A 67 -7.15 5.50 -14.02
CA VAL A 67 -8.48 5.36 -14.61
C VAL A 67 -8.40 4.71 -15.99
N ASP A 68 -9.41 3.91 -16.32
CA ASP A 68 -9.65 3.41 -17.68
C ASP A 68 -10.66 4.32 -18.38
N GLU A 69 -10.19 5.09 -19.36
CA GLU A 69 -11.02 6.01 -20.15
C GLU A 69 -12.11 5.27 -20.94
N ASP A 70 -11.86 4.03 -21.36
CA ASP A 70 -12.83 3.22 -22.09
C ASP A 70 -14.03 2.85 -21.17
N ARG A 71 -13.79 2.63 -19.87
CA ARG A 71 -14.86 2.43 -18.88
C ARG A 71 -15.66 3.70 -18.64
N ILE A 72 -14.97 4.85 -18.55
CA ILE A 72 -15.62 6.15 -18.35
C ILE A 72 -16.55 6.44 -19.54
N ALA A 73 -16.10 6.20 -20.77
CA ALA A 73 -16.90 6.37 -21.97
C ALA A 73 -18.17 5.49 -21.99
N GLN A 74 -18.17 4.37 -21.27
CA GLN A 74 -19.31 3.46 -21.10
C GLN A 74 -20.21 3.83 -19.90
N GLY A 75 -19.94 4.94 -19.21
CA GLY A 75 -20.70 5.36 -18.01
C GLY A 75 -20.38 4.53 -16.76
N LEU A 76 -19.28 3.77 -16.76
CA LEU A 76 -18.85 2.97 -15.62
C LEU A 76 -17.84 3.73 -14.76
N HIS A 77 -17.67 3.30 -13.50
CA HIS A 77 -16.60 3.82 -12.65
C HIS A 77 -15.22 3.56 -13.29
N GLY A 78 -14.44 4.62 -13.51
CA GLY A 78 -13.18 4.57 -14.25
C GLY A 78 -11.97 4.05 -13.47
N MET A 79 -11.92 4.24 -12.14
CA MET A 79 -10.75 3.83 -11.35
C MET A 79 -10.56 2.31 -11.32
N VAL A 80 -9.36 1.88 -11.71
CA VAL A 80 -8.92 0.48 -11.81
C VAL A 80 -7.68 0.17 -10.95
N CYS A 81 -6.95 1.19 -10.52
CA CYS A 81 -5.81 1.04 -9.61
C CYS A 81 -5.73 2.25 -8.69
N PHE A 82 -5.27 2.02 -7.46
CA PHE A 82 -5.02 3.06 -6.47
C PHE A 82 -3.69 2.79 -5.78
N GLY A 83 -2.97 3.86 -5.45
CA GLY A 83 -1.81 3.82 -4.57
C GLY A 83 -1.81 4.99 -3.60
N MET A 84 -1.25 4.74 -2.43
CA MET A 84 -1.08 5.71 -1.36
C MET A 84 0.36 5.65 -0.87
N ALA A 85 1.03 6.79 -0.85
CA ALA A 85 2.38 6.93 -0.32
C ALA A 85 2.49 8.16 0.60
N TYR A 86 3.51 8.17 1.45
CA TYR A 86 3.93 9.36 2.18
C TYR A 86 5.26 9.85 1.63
N LEU A 87 5.34 11.11 1.22
CA LEU A 87 6.56 11.78 0.77
C LEU A 87 7.07 12.72 1.88
N TRP A 88 7.78 12.17 2.86
CA TRP A 88 8.31 12.96 3.97
C TRP A 88 9.66 13.58 3.58
N LYS A 89 9.68 14.91 3.49
CA LYS A 89 10.89 15.71 3.19
C LYS A 89 11.72 16.04 4.45
N SER A 90 11.24 15.64 5.61
CA SER A 90 11.88 15.72 6.93
C SER A 90 11.71 14.38 7.65
N THR A 91 12.20 14.29 8.89
CA THR A 91 11.86 13.18 9.79
C THR A 91 10.34 12.99 9.86
N PRO A 92 9.83 11.77 9.63
CA PRO A 92 8.39 11.48 9.71
C PRO A 92 7.87 11.57 11.15
N PRO A 93 6.55 11.65 11.36
CA PRO A 93 5.97 11.43 12.68
C PRO A 93 6.31 10.01 13.18
N PRO A 94 6.48 9.81 14.50
CA PRO A 94 6.73 8.50 15.05
C PRO A 94 5.55 7.55 14.75
N PRO A 95 5.80 6.23 14.70
CA PRO A 95 4.74 5.25 14.53
C PRO A 95 3.67 5.41 15.60
N THR A 96 2.41 5.47 15.19
CA THR A 96 1.29 5.47 16.14
C THR A 96 1.01 4.06 16.63
N LYS A 97 0.66 3.92 17.92
CA LYS A 97 0.20 2.64 18.45
C LYS A 97 -1.08 2.24 17.73
N LYS A 98 -1.04 1.10 17.02
CA LYS A 98 -2.21 0.60 16.31
C LYS A 98 -3.26 0.10 17.30
N VAL A 99 -4.51 0.50 17.06
CA VAL A 99 -5.69 -0.05 17.73
C VAL A 99 -6.40 -0.93 16.71
N TRP A 100 -6.39 -2.24 16.96
CA TRP A 100 -7.01 -3.23 16.09
C TRP A 100 -8.52 -3.24 16.35
N GLY A 101 -9.31 -2.96 15.30
CA GLY A 101 -10.77 -2.83 15.41
C GLY A 101 -11.52 -4.16 15.57
N PRO A 102 -12.84 -4.12 15.82
CA PRO A 102 -13.68 -5.31 15.84
C PRO A 102 -13.54 -6.16 14.57
N GLY A 103 -13.51 -7.49 14.73
CA GLY A 103 -13.35 -8.42 13.61
C GLY A 103 -11.91 -8.67 13.17
N SER A 104 -10.93 -8.00 13.78
CA SER A 104 -9.51 -8.35 13.65
C SER A 104 -9.08 -9.39 14.70
N ASN A 105 -7.98 -10.08 14.43
CA ASN A 105 -7.23 -10.86 15.41
C ASN A 105 -6.03 -10.01 15.88
N PRO A 106 -6.12 -9.32 17.03
CA PRO A 106 -5.12 -8.33 17.42
C PRO A 106 -3.72 -8.93 17.59
N GLU A 107 -3.63 -10.18 18.04
CA GLU A 107 -2.34 -10.87 18.20
C GLU A 107 -1.70 -11.17 16.84
N ALA A 108 -2.47 -11.73 15.89
CA ALA A 108 -1.99 -11.98 14.53
C ALA A 108 -1.65 -10.67 13.79
N CYS A 109 -2.47 -9.63 13.97
CA CYS A 109 -2.20 -8.31 13.43
C CYS A 109 -0.90 -7.72 13.97
N GLU A 110 -0.67 -7.80 15.29
CA GLU A 110 0.56 -7.29 15.92
C GLU A 110 1.79 -8.09 15.49
N GLN A 111 1.67 -9.43 15.42
CA GLN A 111 2.76 -10.30 14.99
C GLN A 111 3.20 -9.94 13.55
N PHE A 112 2.25 -9.70 12.67
CA PHE A 112 2.51 -9.38 11.27
C PHE A 112 2.91 -7.92 11.05
N PHE A 113 2.01 -6.98 11.35
CA PHE A 113 2.22 -5.56 11.06
C PHE A 113 3.13 -4.86 12.06
N GLY A 114 3.23 -5.35 13.29
CA GLY A 114 4.12 -4.78 14.31
C GLY A 114 5.59 -4.97 13.93
N GLY A 115 5.95 -6.13 13.36
CA GLY A 115 7.29 -6.38 12.81
C GLY A 115 7.66 -5.38 11.73
N MET A 116 6.79 -5.21 10.73
CA MET A 116 7.00 -4.22 9.66
C MET A 116 7.15 -2.80 10.20
N THR A 117 6.31 -2.43 11.17
CA THR A 117 6.32 -1.08 11.77
C THR A 117 7.62 -0.81 12.51
N ARG A 118 8.15 -1.79 13.26
CA ARG A 118 9.43 -1.67 13.97
C ARG A 118 10.58 -1.48 12.98
N GLU A 119 10.66 -2.34 11.96
CA GLU A 119 11.74 -2.28 10.97
C GLU A 119 11.72 -1.01 10.12
N TRP A 120 10.53 -0.57 9.71
CA TRP A 120 10.38 0.72 9.07
C TRP A 120 10.91 1.86 9.94
N ASN A 121 10.51 1.90 11.22
CA ASN A 121 10.93 2.95 12.14
C ASN A 121 12.45 2.93 12.42
N GLU A 122 13.02 1.76 12.68
CA GLU A 122 14.46 1.61 12.93
C GLU A 122 15.30 2.04 11.73
N ARG A 123 14.86 1.72 10.52
CA ARG A 123 15.62 1.99 9.28
C ARG A 123 15.39 3.38 8.71
N MET A 124 14.16 3.88 8.78
CA MET A 124 13.70 5.07 8.04
C MET A 124 13.13 6.17 8.93
N GLY A 125 12.76 5.86 10.18
CA GLY A 125 12.03 6.77 11.08
C GLY A 125 12.76 8.06 11.46
N ASN A 126 14.07 8.14 11.23
CA ASN A 126 14.90 9.32 11.57
C ASN A 126 15.41 10.09 10.34
N LYS A 127 14.86 9.85 9.15
CA LYS A 127 15.30 10.52 7.91
C LYS A 127 14.16 10.76 6.91
N PRO A 128 14.31 11.76 6.02
CA PRO A 128 13.41 11.96 4.88
C PRO A 128 13.37 10.74 3.97
N HIS A 129 12.19 10.36 3.50
CA HIS A 129 11.99 9.26 2.54
C HIS A 129 10.56 9.26 1.96
N LEU A 130 10.39 8.53 0.86
CA LEU A 130 9.07 8.10 0.40
C LEU A 130 8.72 6.74 1.01
N TYR A 131 7.53 6.62 1.61
CA TYR A 131 7.00 5.33 2.08
C TYR A 131 5.76 4.94 1.27
N LEU A 132 5.85 3.91 0.43
CA LEU A 132 4.71 3.40 -0.32
C LEU A 132 3.87 2.50 0.60
N LYS A 133 2.69 2.98 0.98
CA LYS A 133 1.81 2.33 1.98
C LYS A 133 0.86 1.32 1.35
N LEU A 134 0.26 1.66 0.21
CA LEU A 134 -0.73 0.83 -0.48
C LEU A 134 -0.50 0.90 -1.98
N LEU A 135 -0.65 -0.24 -2.66
CA LEU A 135 -0.74 -0.32 -4.10
C LEU A 135 -1.58 -1.54 -4.47
N HIS A 136 -2.78 -1.31 -5.02
CA HIS A 136 -3.67 -2.38 -5.43
C HIS A 136 -4.38 -2.06 -6.75
N THR A 137 -4.51 -3.08 -7.58
CA THR A 137 -5.18 -3.04 -8.88
C THR A 137 -6.38 -3.97 -8.84
N ASP A 138 -7.50 -3.54 -9.41
CA ASP A 138 -8.68 -4.36 -9.62
C ASP A 138 -8.27 -5.65 -10.35
N PRO A 139 -8.59 -6.86 -9.83
CA PRO A 139 -8.16 -8.12 -10.44
C PRO A 139 -8.49 -8.25 -11.93
N ALA A 140 -9.60 -7.66 -12.40
CA ALA A 140 -9.97 -7.66 -13.83
C ALA A 140 -9.04 -6.79 -14.71
N TYR A 141 -8.20 -5.97 -14.08
CA TYR A 141 -7.30 -5.00 -14.69
C TYR A 141 -5.82 -5.24 -14.34
N GLN A 142 -5.52 -6.30 -13.59
CA GLN A 142 -4.15 -6.70 -13.29
C GLN A 142 -3.39 -7.11 -14.56
N ARG A 143 -2.05 -7.10 -14.47
CA ARG A 143 -1.13 -7.46 -15.57
C ARG A 143 -1.27 -6.62 -16.85
N ARG A 144 -1.91 -5.45 -16.75
CA ARG A 144 -2.09 -4.47 -17.84
C ARG A 144 -1.32 -3.16 -17.62
N GLY A 145 -0.42 -3.11 -16.63
CA GLY A 145 0.48 -1.98 -16.39
C GLY A 145 -0.04 -0.89 -15.44
N ALA A 146 -1.28 -0.94 -14.94
CA ALA A 146 -1.83 0.09 -14.06
C ALA A 146 -0.99 0.32 -12.78
N ALA A 147 -0.62 -0.75 -12.07
CA ALA A 147 0.26 -0.65 -10.90
C ALA A 147 1.66 -0.07 -11.25
N SER A 148 2.19 -0.42 -12.42
CA SER A 148 3.48 0.12 -12.89
C SER A 148 3.41 1.63 -13.13
N MET A 149 2.28 2.14 -13.63
CA MET A 149 2.09 3.59 -13.84
C MET A 149 2.05 4.36 -12.51
N VAL A 150 1.38 3.81 -11.49
CA VAL A 150 1.37 4.40 -10.14
C VAL A 150 2.75 4.34 -9.49
N LEU A 151 3.43 3.19 -9.61
CA LEU A 151 4.77 3.02 -9.04
C LEU A 151 5.80 3.92 -9.71
N GLN A 152 5.69 4.16 -11.02
CA GLN A 152 6.52 5.13 -11.74
C GLN A 152 6.32 6.53 -11.18
N TYR A 153 5.08 6.96 -10.97
CA TYR A 153 4.79 8.27 -10.38
C TYR A 153 5.49 8.45 -9.02
N PHE A 154 5.39 7.46 -8.13
CA PHE A 154 6.05 7.55 -6.82
C PHE A 154 7.59 7.48 -6.93
N ALA A 155 8.13 6.67 -7.84
CA ALA A 155 9.56 6.63 -8.09
C ALA A 155 10.09 7.98 -8.60
N ASP A 156 9.35 8.64 -9.50
CA ASP A 156 9.69 9.96 -10.03
C ASP A 156 9.63 11.04 -8.96
N GLU A 157 8.62 11.03 -8.08
CA GLU A 157 8.56 11.97 -6.94
C GLU A 157 9.69 11.72 -5.93
N ALA A 158 10.07 10.47 -5.66
CA ALA A 158 11.23 10.16 -4.83
C ALA A 158 12.54 10.67 -5.48
N ASP A 159 12.74 10.43 -6.77
CA ASP A 159 13.94 10.85 -7.52
C ASP A 159 14.07 12.37 -7.57
N LYS A 160 12.98 13.07 -7.88
CA LYS A 160 12.90 14.53 -7.91
C LYS A 160 13.33 15.18 -6.59
N HIS A 161 13.04 14.51 -5.47
CA HIS A 161 13.40 15.00 -4.14
C HIS A 161 14.69 14.38 -3.59
N GLY A 162 15.39 13.53 -4.34
CA GLY A 162 16.59 12.84 -3.89
C GLY A 162 16.35 11.93 -2.69
N LEU A 163 15.15 11.36 -2.58
CA LEU A 163 14.72 10.56 -1.43
C LEU A 163 14.84 9.06 -1.71
N GLU A 164 15.24 8.32 -0.69
CA GLU A 164 15.05 6.87 -0.70
C GLU A 164 13.56 6.54 -0.66
N SER A 165 13.16 5.43 -1.27
CA SER A 165 11.81 4.91 -1.19
C SER A 165 11.79 3.54 -0.51
N TYR A 166 10.87 3.36 0.43
CA TYR A 166 10.71 2.15 1.23
C TYR A 166 9.30 1.58 1.08
N LEU A 167 9.18 0.25 1.09
CA LEU A 167 7.90 -0.46 1.05
C LEU A 167 8.00 -1.87 1.66
N GLU A 168 6.85 -2.43 2.00
CA GLU A 168 6.70 -3.85 2.29
C GLU A 168 6.01 -4.57 1.12
N ALA A 169 6.71 -5.53 0.53
CA ALA A 169 6.23 -6.30 -0.61
C ALA A 169 5.68 -7.66 -0.17
N SER A 170 4.53 -8.02 -0.73
CA SER A 170 4.09 -9.41 -0.83
C SER A 170 4.91 -10.14 -1.89
N ASP A 171 4.90 -11.47 -1.85
CA ASP A 171 5.53 -12.32 -2.88
C ASP A 171 5.02 -12.01 -4.29
N GLU A 172 3.71 -11.70 -4.42
CA GLU A 172 3.11 -11.33 -5.71
C GLU A 172 3.58 -9.96 -6.21
N GLY A 173 3.71 -8.98 -5.29
CA GLY A 173 4.12 -7.62 -5.62
C GLY A 173 5.61 -7.46 -5.88
N ARG A 174 6.45 -8.27 -5.23
CA ARG A 174 7.92 -8.15 -5.26
C ARG A 174 8.52 -8.05 -6.68
N PRO A 175 8.16 -8.90 -7.66
CA PRO A 175 8.74 -8.80 -9.01
C PRO A 175 8.42 -7.48 -9.74
N LEU A 176 7.33 -6.79 -9.37
CA LEU A 176 7.05 -5.46 -9.89
C LEU A 176 8.01 -4.45 -9.28
N TYR A 177 8.19 -4.45 -7.96
CA TYR A 177 9.08 -3.51 -7.27
C TYR A 177 10.53 -3.65 -7.71
N GLU A 178 11.03 -4.88 -7.91
CA GLU A 178 12.39 -5.14 -8.41
C GLU A 178 12.65 -4.47 -9.77
N LYS A 179 11.67 -4.45 -10.68
CA LYS A 179 11.77 -3.75 -11.98
C LYS A 179 11.95 -2.24 -11.84
N PHE A 180 11.51 -1.67 -10.73
CA PHE A 180 11.64 -0.24 -10.42
C PHE A 180 12.91 0.08 -9.63
N GLY A 181 13.77 -0.92 -9.38
CA GLY A 181 15.04 -0.76 -8.67
C GLY A 181 14.91 -0.81 -7.16
N TYR A 182 13.83 -1.40 -6.64
CA TYR A 182 13.76 -1.77 -5.24
C TYR A 182 14.55 -3.06 -5.01
N GLU A 183 15.34 -3.07 -3.94
CA GLU A 183 16.10 -4.23 -3.49
C GLU A 183 15.60 -4.68 -2.12
N THR A 184 15.52 -5.99 -1.90
CA THR A 184 15.16 -6.54 -0.59
C THR A 184 16.27 -6.24 0.41
N VAL A 185 15.93 -5.49 1.45
CA VAL A 185 16.86 -5.18 2.56
C VAL A 185 16.64 -6.08 3.77
N GLN A 186 15.47 -6.72 3.86
CA GLN A 186 15.14 -7.67 4.91
C GLN A 186 13.92 -8.52 4.51
N VAL A 187 13.86 -9.74 5.03
CA VAL A 187 12.69 -10.61 4.93
C VAL A 187 12.17 -10.87 6.34
N LEU A 188 10.93 -10.48 6.59
CA LEU A 188 10.22 -10.85 7.81
C LEU A 188 9.46 -12.14 7.57
N VAL A 189 9.60 -13.09 8.48
CA VAL A 189 8.89 -14.37 8.45
C VAL A 189 7.90 -14.40 9.59
N THR A 190 6.63 -14.61 9.28
CA THR A 190 5.57 -14.76 10.28
C THR A 190 4.96 -16.16 10.20
N ASP A 191 4.92 -16.84 11.35
CA ASP A 191 4.27 -18.14 11.50
C ASP A 191 2.83 -17.94 11.99
N PHE A 192 1.87 -18.37 11.17
CA PHE A 192 0.43 -18.34 11.49
C PHE A 192 -0.14 -19.72 11.83
N SER A 193 0.70 -20.76 12.00
CA SER A 193 0.28 -22.13 12.30
C SER A 193 -0.58 -22.24 13.56
N LYS A 194 -0.34 -21.38 14.56
CA LYS A 194 -1.15 -21.23 15.77
C LYS A 194 -2.64 -21.00 15.46
N TRP A 195 -2.96 -20.34 14.34
CA TRP A 195 -4.33 -20.04 13.91
C TRP A 195 -4.78 -20.90 12.73
N GLY A 196 -4.09 -22.02 12.45
CA GLY A 196 -4.40 -22.89 11.31
C GLY A 196 -3.97 -22.32 9.96
N GLY A 197 -3.10 -21.30 9.95
CA GLY A 197 -2.53 -20.72 8.74
C GLY A 197 -1.21 -21.36 8.31
N PRO A 198 -0.56 -20.78 7.29
CA PRO A 198 0.79 -21.17 6.89
C PRO A 198 1.79 -20.97 8.03
N ASP A 199 2.77 -21.88 8.14
CA ASP A 199 3.88 -21.80 9.08
C ASP A 199 4.95 -20.78 8.67
N LYS A 200 4.94 -20.38 7.40
CA LYS A 200 5.87 -19.42 6.84
C LYS A 200 5.18 -18.47 5.87
N VAL A 201 5.04 -17.22 6.29
CA VAL A 201 4.62 -16.10 5.44
C VAL A 201 5.75 -15.08 5.39
N GLU A 202 6.26 -14.82 4.19
CA GLU A 202 7.36 -13.88 3.96
C GLU A 202 6.83 -12.51 3.54
N ASN A 203 7.36 -11.47 4.19
CA ASN A 203 7.19 -10.08 3.76
C ASN A 203 8.57 -9.48 3.51
N CYS A 204 8.79 -9.10 2.25
CA CYS A 204 10.04 -8.50 1.84
C CYS A 204 9.99 -7.00 2.10
N LEU A 205 10.84 -6.51 3.00
CA LEU A 205 11.08 -5.09 3.17
C LEU A 205 12.04 -4.65 2.09
N MET A 206 11.63 -3.67 1.28
CA MET A 206 12.40 -3.26 0.11
C MET A 206 12.74 -1.78 0.14
N LEU A 207 13.94 -1.46 -0.33
CA LEU A 207 14.47 -0.11 -0.41
C LEU A 207 14.91 0.19 -1.84
N ARG A 208 14.58 1.39 -2.32
CA ARG A 208 15.06 1.95 -3.58
C ARG A 208 15.85 3.21 -3.30
N LYS A 209 17.06 3.30 -3.84
CA LYS A 209 17.85 4.54 -3.86
C LYS A 209 17.28 5.51 -4.91
N PRO A 210 17.33 6.83 -4.67
CA PRO A 210 16.95 7.80 -5.70
C PRO A 210 17.88 7.68 -6.90
N ARG A 211 17.32 7.81 -8.10
CA ARG A 211 18.11 7.93 -9.33
C ARG A 211 18.40 9.41 -9.58
N PRO A 212 19.59 9.76 -10.08
CA PRO A 212 19.85 11.13 -10.50
C PRO A 212 18.83 11.54 -11.56
N SER A 213 18.20 12.71 -11.39
CA SER A 213 17.44 13.33 -12.46
C SER A 213 18.34 13.43 -13.68
N SER A 214 17.95 12.81 -14.80
CA SER A 214 18.65 13.01 -16.06
C SER A 214 18.53 14.50 -16.39
N GLN A 215 19.65 15.22 -16.39
CA GLN A 215 19.72 16.62 -16.82
C GLN A 215 19.33 16.77 -18.29
#